data_AF-A0A7W1FJE8-F1
#
_entry.id   AF-A0A7W1FJE8-F1
#
_cell.length_a   1.000
_cell.length_b   1.000
_cell.length_c   1.000
_cell.angle_alpha   90.00
_cell.angle_beta   90.00
_cell.angle_gamma   90.00
#
_symmetry.space_group_name_H-M   'P 1'
#
loop_
_entity.id
_entity.type
_entity.pdbx_description
1 polymer ?
#
loop_
_entity_poly.entity_id
_entity_poly.type
_entity_poly.pdbx_seq_one_letter_code
_entity_poly.pdbx_strand_id
1 'polypeptide(L)'
;MRANPPMFKEWAAANVVLLELDFPNTKPQSAQLRKQNQELAMTYGIRGYPTILILDADGNKLGELGYLEGGPKSWINAFSEKYNKSVSAKSVNQKK
;
A
#
# COMPACT_ATOMS: atom_id res chain seq x y z
N MET A 1 -9.65 -13.38 -1.62
CA MET A 1 -8.64 -13.67 -0.58
C MET A 1 -8.68 -12.55 0.46
N ARG A 2 -9.11 -12.84 1.70
CA ARG A 2 -9.17 -11.89 2.84
C ARG A 2 -8.19 -12.29 3.97
N ALA A 3 -7.01 -12.81 3.61
CA ALA A 3 -6.03 -13.24 4.60
C ALA A 3 -4.70 -12.54 4.33
N ASN A 4 -4.41 -11.50 5.12
CA ASN A 4 -3.06 -10.98 5.25
C ASN A 4 -2.26 -11.98 6.09
N PRO A 5 -1.23 -12.65 5.54
CA PRO A 5 -0.45 -13.61 6.31
C PRO A 5 0.23 -12.90 7.51
N PRO A 6 0.47 -13.62 8.62
CA PRO A 6 1.02 -13.02 9.85
C PRO A 6 2.26 -12.15 9.61
N MET A 7 3.19 -12.65 8.80
CA MET A 7 4.42 -11.92 8.39
C MET A 7 4.12 -10.55 7.76
N PHE A 8 3.08 -10.44 6.92
CA PHE A 8 2.73 -9.16 6.31
C PHE A 8 2.12 -8.21 7.33
N LYS A 9 1.31 -8.72 8.26
CA LYS A 9 0.70 -7.89 9.31
C LYS A 9 1.76 -7.31 10.24
N GLU A 10 2.73 -8.13 10.67
CA GLU A 10 3.85 -7.70 11.52
C GLU A 10 4.70 -6.65 10.81
N TRP A 11 5.05 -6.89 9.55
CA TRP A 11 5.78 -5.91 8.75
C TRP A 11 4.99 -4.62 8.58
N ALA A 12 3.72 -4.69 8.23
CA ALA A 12 2.90 -3.52 7.97
C ALA A 12 2.78 -2.63 9.22
N ALA A 13 2.54 -3.24 10.39
CA ALA A 13 2.44 -2.51 11.66
C ALA A 13 3.66 -1.65 12.00
N ALA A 14 4.85 -2.03 11.52
CA ALA A 14 6.09 -1.31 11.77
C ALA A 14 6.48 -0.31 10.66
N ASN A 15 5.93 -0.45 9.46
CA ASN A 15 6.45 0.25 8.27
C ASN A 15 5.43 1.12 7.54
N VAL A 16 4.13 0.83 7.62
CA VAL A 16 3.10 1.52 6.83
C VAL A 16 1.79 1.69 7.59
N VAL A 17 1.01 2.69 7.21
CA VAL A 17 -0.39 2.81 7.61
C VAL A 17 -1.25 2.20 6.50
N LEU A 18 -2.03 1.16 6.82
CA LEU A 18 -2.91 0.52 5.85
C LEU A 18 -4.27 1.20 5.81
N LEU A 19 -4.69 1.63 4.63
CA LEU A 19 -6.03 2.12 4.35
C LEU A 19 -6.70 1.22 3.31
N GLU A 20 -7.86 0.66 3.66
CA GLU A 20 -8.68 -0.15 2.76
C GLU A 20 -9.90 0.67 2.33
N LEU A 21 -10.03 0.90 1.03
CA LEU A 21 -11.26 1.45 0.42
C LEU A 21 -11.96 0.32 -0.33
N ASP A 22 -13.08 -0.15 0.22
CA ASP A 22 -13.89 -1.20 -0.38
C ASP A 22 -15.03 -0.61 -1.23
N PHE A 23 -15.31 -1.25 -2.36
CA PHE A 23 -16.33 -0.86 -3.35
C PHE A 23 -17.33 -2.02 -3.58
N PRO A 24 -18.10 -2.42 -2.55
CA PRO A 24 -18.99 -3.56 -2.62
C PRO A 24 -20.22 -3.27 -3.50
N ASN A 25 -20.63 -4.25 -4.30
CA ASN A 25 -21.84 -4.15 -5.12
C ASN A 25 -23.13 -4.29 -4.30
N THR A 26 -23.13 -5.17 -3.29
CA THR A 26 -24.34 -5.56 -2.56
C THR A 26 -24.33 -5.19 -1.09
N LYS A 27 -23.15 -5.05 -0.47
CA LYS A 27 -23.04 -4.71 0.95
C LYS A 27 -23.40 -3.24 1.16
N PRO A 28 -24.35 -2.91 2.06
CA PRO A 28 -24.72 -1.54 2.31
C PRO A 28 -23.55 -0.74 2.92
N GLN A 29 -23.42 0.50 2.47
CA GLN A 29 -22.49 1.50 2.98
C GLN A 29 -23.25 2.83 3.13
N SER A 30 -22.88 3.65 4.11
CA SER A 30 -23.44 4.99 4.26
C SER A 30 -23.15 5.83 3.01
N ALA A 31 -24.06 6.75 2.69
CA ALA A 31 -23.90 7.64 1.53
C ALA A 31 -22.61 8.48 1.63
N GLN A 32 -22.27 8.93 2.85
CA GLN A 32 -21.07 9.69 3.14
C GLN A 32 -19.79 8.87 2.87
N LEU A 33 -19.71 7.63 3.36
CA LEU A 33 -18.55 6.77 3.13
C LEU A 33 -18.39 6.44 1.65
N ARG A 34 -19.50 6.14 0.97
CA ARG A 34 -19.49 5.87 -0.48
C ARG A 34 -18.98 7.06 -1.28
N LYS A 35 -19.45 8.27 -0.94
CA LYS A 35 -19.02 9.51 -1.59
C LYS A 35 -17.53 9.75 -1.36
N GLN A 36 -17.05 9.63 -0.12
CA GLN A 36 -15.63 9.77 0.21
C GLN A 36 -14.75 8.76 -0.57
N ASN A 37 -15.15 7.49 -0.63
CA ASN A 37 -14.39 6.47 -1.37
C ASN A 37 -14.36 6.77 -2.88
N GLN A 38 -15.46 7.24 -3.45
CA GLN A 38 -15.53 7.65 -4.85
C GLN A 38 -14.67 8.88 -5.15
N GLU A 39 -14.66 9.89 -4.28
CA GLU A 39 -13.81 11.07 -4.41
C GLU A 39 -12.32 10.71 -4.37
N LEU A 40 -11.92 9.81 -3.48
CA LEU A 40 -10.56 9.29 -3.42
C LEU A 40 -10.20 8.48 -4.67
N ALA A 41 -11.10 7.62 -5.16
CA ALA A 41 -10.89 6.86 -6.39
C ALA A 41 -10.69 7.78 -7.60
N MET A 42 -11.48 8.86 -7.70
CA MET A 42 -11.34 9.86 -8.76
C MET A 42 -10.03 10.63 -8.63
N THR A 43 -9.70 11.11 -7.43
CA THR A 43 -8.46 11.84 -7.12
C THR A 43 -7.22 11.07 -7.55
N TYR A 44 -7.19 9.76 -7.28
CA TYR A 44 -6.05 8.91 -7.64
C TYR A 44 -6.17 8.23 -9.01
N GLY A 45 -7.23 8.50 -9.76
CA GLY A 45 -7.44 8.00 -11.12
C GLY A 45 -7.60 6.48 -11.21
N ILE A 46 -8.28 5.86 -10.23
CA ILE A 46 -8.48 4.42 -10.15
C ILE A 46 -9.47 3.95 -11.22
N ARG A 47 -9.04 3.00 -12.06
CA ARG A 47 -9.82 2.49 -13.21
C ARG A 47 -10.23 1.03 -13.08
N GLY A 48 -9.66 0.30 -12.13
CA GLY A 48 -9.92 -1.12 -11.93
C GLY A 48 -9.52 -1.53 -10.52
N TYR A 49 -9.92 -2.75 -10.13
CA TYR A 49 -9.61 -3.30 -8.81
C TYR A 49 -9.06 -4.72 -8.96
N PRO A 50 -8.13 -5.16 -8.08
CA PRO A 50 -7.51 -4.37 -7.01
C PRO A 50 -6.43 -3.40 -7.53
N THR A 51 -6.32 -2.22 -6.90
CA THR A 51 -5.20 -1.28 -7.08
C THR A 51 -4.60 -0.95 -5.72
N ILE A 52 -3.26 -1.00 -5.63
CA ILE A 52 -2.52 -0.66 -4.41
C ILE A 52 -1.66 0.56 -4.70
N LEU A 53 -1.99 1.66 -4.02
CA LEU A 53 -1.25 2.91 -4.10
C LEU A 53 -0.24 2.99 -2.96
N ILE A 54 0.92 3.57 -3.26
CA ILE A 54 1.88 3.99 -2.25
C ILE A 54 1.84 5.52 -2.21
N LEU A 55 1.48 6.06 -1.06
CA LEU A 55 1.32 7.49 -0.81
C LEU A 55 2.31 7.95 0.26
N ASP A 56 2.71 9.22 0.21
CA ASP A 56 3.38 9.88 1.34
C ASP A 56 2.35 10.37 2.39
N ALA A 57 2.85 10.98 3.47
CA ALA A 57 2.02 11.48 4.57
C ALA A 57 1.09 12.65 4.15
N ASP A 58 1.43 13.36 3.08
CA ASP A 58 0.64 14.46 2.53
C ASP A 58 -0.40 13.96 1.50
N GLY A 59 -0.40 12.66 1.20
CA GLY A 59 -1.32 12.02 0.26
C GLY A 59 -0.85 12.07 -1.20
N ASN A 60 0.38 12.49 -1.47
CA ASN A 60 0.93 12.46 -2.83
C ASN A 60 1.26 11.02 -3.24
N LYS A 61 0.96 10.68 -4.49
CA LYS A 61 1.24 9.34 -5.04
C LYS A 61 2.71 9.17 -5.36
N LEU A 62 3.40 8.34 -4.57
CA LEU A 62 4.77 7.90 -4.82
C LEU A 62 4.82 6.81 -5.91
N GLY A 63 3.76 6.00 -6.02
CA GLY A 63 3.66 4.99 -7.05
C GLY A 63 2.56 3.97 -6.80
N GLU A 64 2.63 2.86 -7.53
CA GLU A 64 1.75 1.71 -7.39
C GLU A 64 2.59 0.44 -7.25
N LEU A 65 2.07 -0.55 -6.53
CA LEU A 65 2.70 -1.86 -6.40
C LEU A 65 1.63 -2.96 -6.37
N GLY A 66 1.38 -3.56 -7.53
CA GLY A 66 0.38 -4.62 -7.70
C GLY A 66 0.79 -5.98 -7.11
N TYR A 67 0.10 -7.03 -7.55
CA TYR A 67 0.47 -8.40 -7.20
C TYR A 67 1.85 -8.75 -7.77
N LEU A 68 2.68 -9.40 -6.96
CA LEU A 68 3.98 -9.93 -7.36
C LEU A 68 4.02 -11.43 -7.09
N GLU A 69 4.59 -12.17 -8.04
CA GLU A 69 4.83 -13.61 -7.89
C GLU A 69 5.73 -13.89 -6.67
N GLY A 70 5.44 -14.97 -5.95
CA GLY A 70 6.06 -15.27 -4.66
C GLY A 70 5.39 -14.60 -3.46
N GLY A 71 4.32 -13.83 -3.69
CA GLY A 71 3.39 -13.39 -2.65
C GLY A 71 3.96 -12.32 -1.72
N PRO A 72 3.55 -12.30 -0.44
CA PRO A 72 3.83 -11.18 0.48
C PRO A 72 5.32 -10.89 0.68
N LYS A 73 6.17 -11.93 0.68
CA LYS A 73 7.62 -11.75 0.84
C LYS A 73 8.22 -10.98 -0.34
N SER A 74 7.90 -11.39 -1.56
CA SER A 74 8.32 -10.68 -2.78
C SER A 74 7.78 -9.25 -2.80
N TRP A 75 6.53 -9.06 -2.38
CA TRP A 75 5.91 -7.74 -2.31
C TRP A 75 6.63 -6.80 -1.33
N ILE A 76 6.91 -7.28 -0.12
CA ILE A 76 7.64 -6.51 0.90
C ILE A 76 9.04 -6.12 0.43
N ASN A 77 9.75 -7.04 -0.25
CA ASN A 77 11.06 -6.76 -0.81
C ASN A 77 10.99 -5.66 -1.88
N ALA A 78 10.09 -5.80 -2.85
CA ALA A 78 9.91 -4.80 -3.91
C ALA A 78 9.49 -3.43 -3.36
N PHE A 79 8.62 -3.41 -2.33
CA PHE A 79 8.29 -2.18 -1.62
C PHE A 79 9.54 -1.56 -0.98
N SER A 80 10.29 -2.34 -0.21
CA SER A 80 11.46 -1.85 0.53
C SER A 80 12.55 -1.33 -0.40
N GLU A 81 12.83 -2.03 -1.49
CA GLU A 81 13.81 -1.60 -2.50
C GLU A 81 13.45 -0.26 -3.14
N LYS A 82 12.15 0.00 -3.33
CA LYS A 82 11.66 1.18 -4.04
C LYS A 82 11.43 2.38 -3.13
N TYR A 83 10.90 2.16 -1.93
CA TYR A 83 10.38 3.21 -1.06
C TYR A 83 11.17 3.36 0.26
N ASN A 84 12.00 2.39 0.68
CA ASN A 84 12.85 2.52 1.87
C ASN A 84 14.30 2.99 1.57
N LYS A 85 14.53 3.70 0.46
CA LYS A 85 15.87 4.16 0.02
C LYS A 85 16.57 5.18 0.94
N SER A 86 16.11 5.41 2.16
CA SER A 86 16.79 6.24 3.15
C SER A 86 17.55 5.47 4.24
N VAL A 87 17.38 4.14 4.37
CA VAL A 87 18.03 3.38 5.46
C VAL A 87 19.27 2.60 5.02
N SER A 88 19.40 2.15 3.77
CA SER A 88 20.56 1.34 3.34
C SER A 88 21.77 2.15 2.82
N ALA A 89 21.59 3.42 2.43
CA ALA A 89 22.68 4.26 1.95
C ALA A 89 23.60 4.80 3.07
N LYS A 90 23.29 4.53 4.36
CA LYS A 90 24.06 5.01 5.51
C LYS A 90 24.88 3.96 6.28
N SER A 91 24.89 2.68 5.86
CA SER A 91 25.63 1.63 6.60
C SER A 91 26.77 0.94 5.84
N VAL A 92 27.12 1.34 4.61
CA VAL A 92 28.37 0.90 3.97
C VAL A 92 29.40 2.02 4.02
N ASN A 93 29.77 2.44 5.23
CA ASN A 93 31.06 3.09 5.46
C ASN A 93 31.52 2.87 6.91
N GLN A 94 31.84 1.63 7.25
CA GLN A 94 32.83 1.31 8.29
C GLN A 94 34.05 0.79 7.53
N LYS A 95 34.99 1.70 7.21
CA LYS A 95 36.22 2.01 7.97
C LYS A 95 37.23 0.86 7.95
N LYS A 96 38.29 1.12 7.18
CA LYS A 96 39.72 0.79 7.36
C LYS A 96 40.11 -0.66 7.63
#